data_AF-A0A961X0J5-F1
#
_entry.id   AF-A0A961X0J5-F1
#
_cell.length_a   1.000
_cell.length_b   1.000
_cell.length_c   1.000
_cell.angle_alpha   90.00
_cell.angle_beta   90.00
_cell.angle_gamma   90.00
#
_symmetry.space_group_name_H-M   'P 1'
#
loop_
_entity.id
_entity.type
_entity.pdbx_description
1 polymer ?
#
loop_
_entity_poly.entity_id
_entity_poly.type
_entity_poly.pdbx_seq_one_letter_code
_entity_poly.pdbx_strand_id
1 'polypeptide(L)'
;MKDVSADLPAGGSPLKTPIGTLYPPNITPDDATGIGKWTDLDFVNAVQRGISPSGTHYIPAFPYTSYAAMRTEDVLDIKAYLSTLQPVSSPRRPADIPLSFLVHRGIGLWKWAGLDTTKWKPDPNQTDTWNRGAYLVNGPGHCAECHTPRNIFMARDNSRAFMGGPHPEGEGKVPSLRDLIGRGRYKDAADIASALQFGEIMGYDKISSGGMGQVQTNVSKLPESDIKSIAEYLASLK
;
A
#
# COMPACT_ATOMS: atom_id res chain seq x y z
N MET A 1 27.33 -2.09 13.94
CA MET A 1 26.25 -2.51 13.03
C MET A 1 26.75 -2.26 11.63
N LYS A 2 27.38 -3.26 11.02
CA LYS A 2 27.91 -3.19 9.65
C LYS A 2 26.86 -3.77 8.70
N ASP A 3 26.57 -3.01 7.65
CA ASP A 3 26.11 -3.47 6.34
C ASP A 3 24.88 -4.39 6.32
N VAL A 4 23.72 -3.85 6.68
CA VAL A 4 22.47 -4.31 6.05
C VAL A 4 22.42 -3.60 4.70
N SER A 5 22.62 -4.33 3.60
CA SER A 5 22.45 -3.78 2.25
C SER A 5 21.09 -3.08 2.18
N ALA A 6 21.06 -1.83 1.71
CA ALA A 6 19.83 -1.03 1.61
C ALA A 6 18.72 -1.66 0.75
N ASP A 7 19.00 -2.79 0.11
CA ASP A 7 18.14 -3.48 -0.85
C ASP A 7 17.28 -4.63 -0.25
N LEU A 8 17.53 -5.06 1.00
CA LEU A 8 16.79 -6.16 1.61
C LEU A 8 15.75 -5.65 2.62
N PRO A 9 14.53 -6.22 2.64
CA PRO A 9 13.43 -5.73 3.49
C PRO A 9 13.55 -6.24 4.94
N ALA A 10 14.65 -5.84 5.61
CA ALA A 10 15.00 -6.24 6.97
C ALA A 10 14.30 -5.42 8.07
N GLY A 11 13.44 -4.47 7.71
CA GLY A 11 12.65 -3.66 8.63
C GLY A 11 13.46 -2.66 9.46
N GLY A 12 12.86 -2.16 10.55
CA GLY A 12 13.55 -1.32 11.54
C GLY A 12 13.55 0.18 11.28
N SER A 13 13.21 0.65 10.07
CA SER A 13 13.07 2.08 9.78
C SER A 13 11.91 2.70 10.57
N PRO A 14 12.10 3.82 11.31
CA PRO A 14 11.04 4.44 12.09
C PRO A 14 9.96 5.02 11.18
N LEU A 15 8.70 4.65 11.42
CA LEU A 15 7.52 5.26 10.84
C LEU A 15 6.79 6.06 11.91
N LYS A 16 6.85 7.39 11.83
CA LYS A 16 6.16 8.28 12.76
C LYS A 16 4.68 8.35 12.40
N THR A 17 3.82 8.16 13.40
CA THR A 17 2.36 8.24 13.23
C THR A 17 1.76 9.09 14.35
N PRO A 18 0.51 9.58 14.20
CA PRO A 18 -0.16 10.34 15.27
C PRO A 18 -0.32 9.59 16.60
N ILE A 19 -0.24 8.25 16.58
CA ILE A 19 -0.41 7.40 17.78
C ILE A 19 0.93 6.94 18.37
N GLY A 20 2.07 7.30 17.77
CA GLY A 20 3.41 6.88 18.20
C GLY A 20 4.31 6.46 17.04
N THR A 21 5.47 5.87 17.34
CA THR A 21 6.41 5.42 16.31
C THR A 21 6.28 3.92 16.09
N LEU A 22 6.06 3.52 14.83
CA LEU A 22 6.04 2.13 14.39
C LEU A 22 7.39 1.74 13.80
N TYR A 23 7.73 0.46 13.91
CA TYR A 23 8.92 -0.12 13.29
C TYR A 23 8.46 -1.33 12.46
N PRO A 24 8.61 -1.30 11.13
CA PRO A 24 8.31 -2.44 10.28
C PRO A 24 9.15 -3.66 10.70
N PRO A 25 8.57 -4.87 10.70
CA PRO A 25 9.31 -6.09 10.99
C PRO A 25 10.24 -6.45 9.83
N ASN A 26 11.18 -7.35 10.10
CA ASN A 26 11.94 -8.04 9.09
C ASN A 26 11.03 -9.02 8.31
N ILE A 27 11.00 -8.92 6.98
CA ILE A 27 10.24 -9.80 6.10
C ILE A 27 11.13 -10.63 5.17
N THR A 28 12.42 -10.71 5.46
CA THR A 28 13.35 -11.66 4.81
C THR A 28 13.07 -13.10 5.28
N PRO A 29 13.58 -14.14 4.59
CA PRO A 29 13.33 -15.54 4.97
C PRO A 29 14.14 -16.00 6.18
N ASP A 30 14.64 -15.08 7.01
CA ASP A 30 15.29 -15.42 8.28
C ASP A 30 14.31 -16.13 9.23
N ASP A 31 14.79 -17.22 9.81
CA ASP A 31 13.99 -18.14 10.62
C ASP A 31 13.68 -17.65 12.03
N ALA A 32 14.54 -16.79 12.58
CA ALA A 32 14.47 -16.35 13.97
C ALA A 32 13.80 -14.98 14.11
N THR A 33 14.05 -14.09 13.15
CA THR A 33 13.67 -12.68 13.19
C THR A 33 12.83 -12.24 12.00
N GLY A 34 12.81 -13.02 10.91
CA GLY A 34 12.03 -12.77 9.70
C GLY A 34 10.77 -13.63 9.60
N ILE A 35 10.39 -13.96 8.36
CA ILE A 35 9.19 -14.74 8.04
C ILE A 35 9.49 -16.18 7.62
N GLY A 36 10.73 -16.68 7.79
CA GLY A 36 11.16 -18.00 7.30
C GLY A 36 10.31 -19.17 7.79
N LYS A 37 9.78 -19.06 9.01
CA LYS A 37 8.92 -20.09 9.64
C LYS A 37 7.42 -19.88 9.43
N TRP A 38 7.00 -18.84 8.73
CA TRP A 38 5.58 -18.54 8.56
C TRP A 38 4.95 -19.51 7.57
N THR A 39 3.79 -20.06 7.92
CA THR A 39 2.99 -20.83 6.97
C THR A 39 2.39 -19.92 5.90
N ASP A 40 1.85 -20.49 4.83
CA ASP A 40 1.13 -19.70 3.81
C ASP A 40 -0.10 -19.01 4.41
N LEU A 41 -0.79 -19.70 5.32
CA LEU A 41 -1.92 -19.15 6.04
C LEU A 41 -1.52 -17.97 6.93
N ASP A 42 -0.38 -18.06 7.63
CA ASP A 42 0.13 -16.96 8.45
C ASP A 42 0.40 -15.71 7.61
N PHE A 43 1.07 -15.89 6.46
CA PHE A 43 1.39 -14.79 5.56
C PHE A 43 0.13 -14.16 4.95
N VAL A 44 -0.82 -14.99 4.47
CA VAL A 44 -2.08 -14.50 3.91
C VAL A 44 -2.93 -13.78 4.98
N ASN A 45 -3.01 -14.31 6.20
CA ASN A 45 -3.71 -13.64 7.30
C ASN A 45 -3.06 -12.31 7.68
N ALA A 46 -1.72 -12.24 7.68
CA ALA A 46 -1.01 -11.00 7.92
C ALA A 46 -1.33 -9.97 6.82
N VAL A 47 -1.11 -10.32 5.55
CA VAL A 47 -1.24 -9.39 4.42
C VAL A 47 -2.68 -8.98 4.18
N GLN A 48 -3.64 -9.90 4.16
CA GLN A 48 -5.02 -9.61 3.76
C GLN A 48 -5.95 -9.28 4.93
N ARG A 49 -5.61 -9.68 6.16
CA ARG A 49 -6.47 -9.48 7.34
C ARG A 49 -5.80 -8.66 8.43
N GLY A 50 -4.50 -8.40 8.31
CA GLY A 50 -3.74 -7.70 9.33
C GLY A 50 -3.69 -8.47 10.65
N ILE A 51 -3.52 -9.80 10.62
CA ILE A 51 -3.48 -10.65 11.81
C ILE A 51 -2.12 -11.36 11.85
N SER A 52 -1.39 -11.25 12.97
CA SER A 52 -0.12 -11.93 13.15
C SER A 52 -0.29 -13.45 13.30
N PRO A 53 0.77 -14.26 13.15
CA PRO A 53 0.72 -15.69 13.46
C PRO A 53 0.23 -16.00 14.88
N SER A 54 0.47 -15.06 15.82
CA SER A 54 0.00 -15.16 17.22
C SER A 54 -1.42 -14.64 17.46
N GLY A 55 -2.15 -14.24 16.40
CA GLY A 55 -3.52 -13.70 16.50
C GLY A 55 -3.63 -12.21 16.85
N THR A 56 -2.52 -11.47 16.91
CA THR A 56 -2.52 -10.04 17.22
C THR A 56 -2.95 -9.22 16.00
N HIS A 57 -3.88 -8.28 16.17
CA HIS A 57 -4.27 -7.39 15.09
C HIS A 57 -3.22 -6.31 14.82
N TYR A 58 -2.75 -6.21 13.57
CA TYR A 58 -1.85 -5.14 13.14
C TYR A 58 -2.54 -3.79 13.02
N ILE A 59 -1.79 -2.75 13.37
CA ILE A 59 -2.20 -1.36 13.18
C ILE A 59 -2.26 -1.08 11.66
N PRO A 60 -3.33 -0.43 11.16
CA PRO A 60 -3.56 -0.22 9.72
C PRO A 60 -2.61 0.79 9.05
N ALA A 61 -1.44 1.06 9.65
CA ALA A 61 -0.29 1.59 8.93
C ALA A 61 0.33 0.52 8.00
N PHE A 62 0.14 -0.76 8.34
CA PHE A 62 0.28 -1.84 7.38
C PHE A 62 -1.01 -1.90 6.53
N PRO A 63 -0.98 -1.64 5.21
CA PRO A 63 -2.18 -1.37 4.42
C PRO A 63 -2.93 -2.64 4.00
N TYR A 64 -3.16 -3.56 4.95
CA TYR A 64 -3.96 -4.77 4.75
C TYR A 64 -5.41 -4.46 4.33
N THR A 65 -5.90 -3.25 4.60
CA THR A 65 -7.20 -2.74 4.11
C THR A 65 -7.27 -2.63 2.59
N SER A 66 -6.15 -2.38 1.92
CA SER A 66 -6.05 -2.44 0.46
C SER A 66 -5.72 -3.85 -0.01
N TYR A 67 -4.78 -4.53 0.66
CA TYR A 67 -4.36 -5.87 0.27
C TYR A 67 -5.45 -6.95 0.46
N ALA A 68 -6.51 -6.66 1.22
CA ALA A 68 -7.73 -7.48 1.26
C ALA A 68 -8.37 -7.66 -0.14
N ALA A 69 -8.17 -6.70 -1.05
CA ALA A 69 -8.63 -6.78 -2.44
C ALA A 69 -7.73 -7.65 -3.32
N MET A 70 -6.50 -7.99 -2.88
CA MET A 70 -5.58 -8.81 -3.66
C MET A 70 -6.10 -10.24 -3.83
N ARG A 71 -5.75 -10.86 -4.95
CA ARG A 71 -5.92 -12.30 -5.13
C ARG A 71 -4.99 -13.03 -4.16
N THR A 72 -5.46 -14.14 -3.60
CA THR A 72 -4.65 -14.90 -2.64
C THR A 72 -3.40 -15.47 -3.32
N GLU A 73 -3.52 -15.81 -4.59
CA GLU A 73 -2.43 -16.29 -5.45
C GLU A 73 -1.32 -15.24 -5.56
N ASP A 74 -1.66 -13.98 -5.85
CA ASP A 74 -0.67 -12.90 -5.94
C ASP A 74 0.02 -12.62 -4.59
N VAL A 75 -0.69 -12.80 -3.47
CA VAL A 75 -0.09 -12.69 -2.12
C VAL A 75 0.90 -13.83 -1.88
N LEU A 76 0.60 -15.05 -2.32
CA LEU A 76 1.52 -16.18 -2.23
C LEU A 76 2.72 -16.05 -3.17
N ASP A 77 2.54 -15.46 -4.35
CA ASP A 77 3.66 -15.14 -5.26
C ASP A 77 4.64 -14.14 -4.62
N ILE A 78 4.12 -13.13 -3.90
CA ILE A 78 4.97 -12.22 -3.11
C ILE A 78 5.74 -13.00 -2.05
N LYS A 79 5.08 -13.91 -1.32
CA LYS A 79 5.77 -14.75 -0.32
C LYS A 79 6.86 -15.61 -0.96
N ALA A 80 6.57 -16.22 -2.11
CA ALA A 80 7.53 -17.03 -2.85
C ALA A 80 8.75 -16.19 -3.26
N TYR A 81 8.54 -14.98 -3.77
CA TYR A 81 9.63 -14.04 -4.08
C TYR A 81 10.43 -13.64 -2.83
N LEU A 82 9.78 -13.28 -1.72
CA LEU A 82 10.48 -12.97 -0.47
C LEU A 82 11.33 -14.15 0.02
N SER A 83 10.88 -15.38 -0.23
CA SER A 83 11.60 -16.60 0.13
C SER A 83 12.87 -16.83 -0.70
N THR A 84 13.04 -16.16 -1.85
CA THR A 84 14.27 -16.22 -2.65
C THR A 84 15.34 -15.23 -2.20
N LEU A 85 15.00 -14.30 -1.30
CA LEU A 85 15.93 -13.27 -0.84
C LEU A 85 16.96 -13.82 0.15
N GLN A 86 18.06 -13.09 0.35
CA GLN A 86 19.02 -13.43 1.39
C GLN A 86 18.39 -13.22 2.79
N PRO A 87 18.54 -14.17 3.72
CA PRO A 87 18.07 -14.01 5.09
C PRO A 87 18.92 -12.96 5.80
N VAL A 88 18.26 -12.04 6.52
CA VAL A 88 18.95 -11.03 7.35
C VAL A 88 18.48 -11.21 8.78
N SER A 89 19.40 -11.36 9.72
CA SER A 89 19.06 -11.35 11.15
C SER A 89 18.81 -9.90 11.59
N SER A 90 17.55 -9.56 11.82
CA SER A 90 17.11 -8.21 12.21
C SER A 90 15.98 -8.32 13.23
N PRO A 91 16.31 -8.39 14.54
CA PRO A 91 15.32 -8.53 15.60
C PRO A 91 14.27 -7.41 15.58
N ARG A 92 13.00 -7.79 15.76
CA ARG A 92 11.89 -6.84 15.80
C ARG A 92 12.11 -5.79 16.91
N ARG A 93 12.06 -4.52 16.52
CA ARG A 93 11.90 -3.40 17.46
C ARG A 93 10.42 -3.22 17.82
N PRO A 94 10.03 -3.24 19.10
CA PRO A 94 8.66 -2.92 19.51
C PRO A 94 8.25 -1.51 19.06
N ALA A 95 6.96 -1.31 18.81
CA ALA A 95 6.43 0.02 18.53
C ALA A 95 6.45 0.89 19.79
N ASP A 96 6.84 2.15 19.63
CA ASP A 96 6.85 3.17 20.68
C ASP A 96 5.46 3.84 20.70
N ILE A 97 4.46 3.07 21.15
CA ILE A 97 3.05 3.50 21.29
C ILE A 97 2.59 3.30 22.75
N PRO A 98 2.08 4.35 23.42
CA PRO A 98 1.45 4.21 24.73
C PRO A 98 0.28 3.21 24.69
N LEU A 99 0.21 2.31 25.67
CA LEU A 99 -0.90 1.34 25.81
C LEU A 99 -1.11 0.45 24.57
N SER A 100 -0.03 0.06 23.87
CA SER A 100 -0.07 -0.73 22.63
C SER A 100 -1.01 -1.96 22.68
N PHE A 101 -1.08 -2.67 23.80
CA PHE A 101 -2.01 -3.79 23.97
C PHE A 101 -3.50 -3.41 23.82
N LEU A 102 -3.91 -2.28 24.41
CA LEU A 102 -5.28 -1.78 24.28
C LEU A 102 -5.55 -1.33 22.84
N VAL A 103 -4.56 -0.71 22.19
CA VAL A 103 -4.64 -0.34 20.77
C VAL A 103 -4.91 -1.57 19.91
N HIS A 104 -4.11 -2.64 20.06
CA HIS A 104 -4.28 -3.87 19.28
C HIS A 104 -5.66 -4.52 19.47
N ARG A 105 -6.23 -4.49 20.69
CA ARG A 105 -7.60 -4.97 20.94
C ARG A 105 -8.65 -4.07 20.29
N GLY A 106 -8.49 -2.75 20.40
CA GLY A 106 -9.38 -1.76 19.78
C GLY A 106 -9.43 -1.90 18.25
N ILE A 107 -8.30 -2.22 17.62
CA ILE A 107 -8.25 -2.51 16.18
C ILE A 107 -9.14 -3.71 15.80
N GLY A 108 -9.26 -4.74 16.64
CA GLY A 108 -10.17 -5.86 16.39
C GLY A 108 -11.62 -5.41 16.24
N LEU A 109 -12.09 -4.53 17.15
CA LEU A 109 -13.43 -3.94 17.08
C LEU A 109 -13.59 -3.01 15.87
N TRP A 110 -12.57 -2.20 15.58
CA TRP A 110 -12.54 -1.31 14.42
C TRP A 110 -12.66 -2.09 13.11
N LYS A 111 -11.95 -3.21 12.98
CA LYS A 111 -12.06 -4.11 11.82
C LYS A 111 -13.47 -4.68 11.68
N TRP A 112 -14.03 -5.17 12.78
CA TRP A 112 -15.39 -5.72 12.77
C TRP A 112 -16.43 -4.68 12.31
N ALA A 113 -16.26 -3.41 12.69
CA ALA A 113 -17.20 -2.35 12.35
C ALA A 113 -17.07 -1.83 10.91
N GLY A 114 -15.94 -2.03 10.22
CA GLY A 114 -15.73 -1.33 8.94
C GLY A 114 -14.60 -1.83 8.03
N LEU A 115 -13.96 -2.96 8.30
CA LEU A 115 -13.03 -3.57 7.35
C LEU A 115 -13.82 -4.24 6.22
N ASP A 116 -13.72 -3.66 5.03
CA ASP A 116 -14.19 -4.33 3.82
C ASP A 116 -13.24 -5.48 3.47
N THR A 117 -13.75 -6.71 3.52
CA THR A 117 -13.02 -7.94 3.16
C THR A 117 -13.50 -8.52 1.84
N THR A 118 -14.28 -7.75 1.08
CA THR A 118 -14.80 -8.14 -0.22
C THR A 118 -13.63 -8.36 -1.16
N LYS A 119 -13.51 -9.59 -1.67
CA LYS A 119 -12.52 -9.90 -2.69
C LYS A 119 -12.82 -9.09 -3.95
N TRP A 120 -11.77 -8.55 -4.56
CA TRP A 120 -11.90 -7.86 -5.83
C TRP A 120 -12.49 -8.79 -6.89
N LYS A 121 -13.37 -8.25 -7.73
CA LYS A 121 -13.95 -8.93 -8.88
C LYS A 121 -13.90 -7.98 -10.08
N PRO A 122 -13.60 -8.49 -11.29
CA PRO A 122 -13.71 -7.69 -12.51
C PRO A 122 -15.14 -7.17 -12.68
N ASP A 123 -15.28 -5.92 -13.12
CA ASP A 123 -16.55 -5.38 -13.59
C ASP A 123 -16.79 -5.89 -15.01
N PRO A 124 -17.88 -6.64 -15.28
CA PRO A 124 -18.18 -7.17 -16.60
C PRO A 124 -18.52 -6.10 -17.64
N ASN A 125 -18.80 -4.86 -17.21
CA ASN A 125 -19.07 -3.74 -18.11
C ASN A 125 -17.80 -2.96 -18.49
N GLN A 126 -16.64 -3.37 -17.99
CA GLN A 126 -15.36 -2.71 -18.23
C GLN A 126 -14.40 -3.61 -19.00
N THR A 127 -13.42 -2.99 -19.66
CA THR A 127 -12.37 -3.70 -20.39
C THR A 127 -11.45 -4.47 -19.44
N ASP A 128 -10.76 -5.49 -19.95
CA ASP A 128 -9.76 -6.23 -19.17
C ASP A 128 -8.61 -5.32 -18.70
N THR A 129 -8.21 -4.35 -19.52
CA THR A 129 -7.17 -3.37 -19.20
C THR A 129 -7.62 -2.41 -18.09
N TRP A 130 -8.87 -1.95 -18.13
CA TRP A 130 -9.44 -1.16 -17.05
C TRP A 130 -9.53 -1.97 -15.76
N ASN A 131 -9.99 -3.22 -15.81
CA ASN A 131 -10.08 -4.10 -14.66
C ASN A 131 -8.69 -4.39 -14.06
N ARG A 132 -7.67 -4.60 -14.89
CA ARG A 132 -6.28 -4.74 -14.46
C ARG A 132 -5.80 -3.47 -13.74
N GLY A 133 -6.10 -2.29 -14.28
CA GLY A 133 -5.79 -1.01 -13.66
C GLY A 133 -6.47 -0.83 -12.31
N ALA A 134 -7.77 -1.11 -12.24
CA ALA A 134 -8.56 -1.06 -11.02
C ALA A 134 -7.99 -1.96 -9.93
N TYR A 135 -7.59 -3.19 -10.30
CA TYR A 135 -6.95 -4.14 -9.39
C TYR A 135 -5.63 -3.58 -8.84
N LEU A 136 -4.74 -3.12 -9.73
CA LEU A 136 -3.42 -2.59 -9.36
C LEU A 136 -3.53 -1.35 -8.47
N VAL A 137 -4.45 -0.43 -8.77
CA VAL A 137 -4.61 0.82 -8.03
C VAL A 137 -5.26 0.62 -6.66
N ASN A 138 -6.27 -0.24 -6.55
CA ASN A 138 -7.02 -0.44 -5.30
C ASN A 138 -6.42 -1.52 -4.39
N GLY A 139 -5.71 -2.50 -4.94
CA GLY A 139 -5.09 -3.60 -4.20
C GLY A 139 -3.59 -3.37 -3.98
N PRO A 140 -2.70 -3.96 -4.80
CA PRO A 140 -1.25 -3.93 -4.58
C PRO A 140 -0.66 -2.52 -4.48
N GLY A 141 -1.11 -1.58 -5.31
CA GLY A 141 -0.62 -0.21 -5.34
C GLY A 141 -1.23 0.71 -4.28
N HIS A 142 -2.29 0.25 -3.60
CA HIS A 142 -2.94 0.90 -2.45
C HIS A 142 -3.07 2.43 -2.57
N CYS A 143 -3.33 2.96 -3.78
CA CYS A 143 -3.24 4.40 -4.05
C CYS A 143 -4.29 5.17 -3.24
N ALA A 144 -5.41 4.51 -2.94
CA ALA A 144 -6.47 5.05 -2.11
C ALA A 144 -6.04 5.34 -0.66
N GLU A 145 -4.97 4.74 -0.12
CA GLU A 145 -4.53 4.96 1.27
C GLU A 145 -3.99 6.39 1.50
N CYS A 146 -3.45 7.01 0.45
CA CYS A 146 -3.04 8.43 0.45
C CYS A 146 -4.06 9.33 -0.24
N HIS A 147 -4.64 8.88 -1.36
CA HIS A 147 -5.52 9.71 -2.20
C HIS A 147 -6.99 9.69 -1.78
N THR A 148 -7.36 9.07 -0.65
CA THR A 148 -8.72 9.12 -0.09
C THR A 148 -8.67 9.74 1.30
N PRO A 149 -9.56 10.70 1.64
CA PRO A 149 -9.57 11.28 2.97
C PRO A 149 -9.96 10.22 4.01
N ARG A 150 -9.52 10.42 5.25
CA ARG A 150 -9.90 9.56 6.38
C ARG A 150 -11.03 10.18 7.20
N ASN A 151 -11.90 9.34 7.76
CA ASN A 151 -12.94 9.75 8.69
C ASN A 151 -12.37 9.90 10.13
N ILE A 152 -13.23 10.25 11.09
CA ILE A 152 -12.83 10.45 12.50
C ILE A 152 -12.25 9.19 13.16
N PHE A 153 -12.51 8.00 12.61
CA PHE A 153 -11.97 6.71 13.05
C PHE A 153 -10.69 6.32 12.32
N MET A 154 -10.07 7.26 11.59
CA MET A 154 -8.89 7.05 10.74
C MET A 154 -9.08 5.97 9.65
N ALA A 155 -10.33 5.59 9.35
CA ALA A 155 -10.64 4.71 8.22
C ALA A 155 -10.79 5.52 6.93
N ARG A 156 -10.47 4.91 5.78
CA ARG A 156 -10.71 5.54 4.46
C ARG A 156 -12.21 5.84 4.30
N ASP A 157 -12.51 7.07 3.92
CA ASP A 157 -13.88 7.47 3.60
C ASP A 157 -14.16 7.17 2.11
N ASN A 158 -14.67 5.97 1.86
CA ASN A 158 -14.94 5.50 0.50
C ASN A 158 -16.01 6.33 -0.24
N SER A 159 -16.87 7.08 0.46
CA SER A 159 -17.81 8.02 -0.20
C SER A 159 -17.07 9.13 -0.95
N ARG A 160 -15.83 9.43 -0.50
CA ARG A 160 -14.92 10.41 -1.07
C ARG A 160 -13.65 9.75 -1.64
N ALA A 161 -13.74 8.49 -2.04
CA ALA A 161 -12.62 7.72 -2.63
C ALA A 161 -11.89 8.54 -3.69
N PHE A 162 -10.56 8.63 -3.63
CA PHE A 162 -9.72 9.34 -4.61
C PHE A 162 -9.86 10.87 -4.67
N MET A 163 -10.58 11.52 -3.75
CA MET A 163 -10.69 13.00 -3.70
C MET A 163 -9.45 13.72 -3.16
N GLY A 164 -8.42 13.00 -2.75
CA GLY A 164 -7.26 13.54 -2.05
C GLY A 164 -7.59 13.91 -0.60
N GLY A 165 -6.72 14.66 0.05
CA GLY A 165 -6.95 15.06 1.44
C GLY A 165 -5.69 15.55 2.14
N PRO A 166 -5.75 15.74 3.47
CA PRO A 166 -4.57 15.95 4.29
C PRO A 166 -3.59 14.78 4.11
N HIS A 167 -2.29 15.07 4.10
CA HIS A 167 -1.29 14.00 4.07
C HIS A 167 -1.41 13.11 5.32
N PRO A 168 -1.36 11.77 5.20
CA PRO A 168 -1.50 10.86 6.35
C PRO A 168 -0.48 11.10 7.47
N GLU A 169 0.70 11.62 7.13
CA GLU A 169 1.77 11.96 8.10
C GLU A 169 1.61 13.36 8.73
N GLY A 170 0.59 14.14 8.32
CA GLY A 170 0.21 15.42 8.93
C GLY A 170 0.71 16.67 8.19
N GLU A 171 1.74 16.57 7.34
CA GLU A 171 2.27 17.73 6.60
C GLU A 171 1.87 17.72 5.13
N GLY A 172 1.25 18.80 4.66
CA GLY A 172 0.87 18.97 3.26
C GLY A 172 -0.47 18.33 2.87
N LYS A 173 -0.72 18.25 1.56
CA LYS A 173 -1.96 17.75 0.97
C LYS A 173 -1.65 16.74 -0.13
N VAL A 174 -2.39 15.65 -0.15
CA VAL A 174 -2.39 14.68 -1.25
C VAL A 174 -3.44 15.13 -2.27
N PRO A 175 -3.08 15.26 -3.56
CA PRO A 175 -4.02 15.73 -4.58
C PRO A 175 -5.11 14.70 -4.87
N SER A 176 -6.26 15.18 -5.34
CA SER A 176 -7.31 14.33 -5.91
C SER A 176 -6.81 13.59 -7.15
N LEU A 177 -7.15 12.31 -7.29
CA LEU A 177 -7.01 11.51 -8.52
C LEU A 177 -8.30 11.46 -9.34
N ARG A 178 -9.36 12.13 -8.89
CA ARG A 178 -10.60 12.27 -9.67
C ARG A 178 -10.47 13.34 -10.74
N ASP A 179 -11.11 13.10 -11.87
CA ASP A 179 -11.24 14.00 -13.00
C ASP A 179 -9.91 14.66 -13.39
N LEU A 180 -8.86 13.84 -13.49
CA LEU A 180 -7.51 14.30 -13.81
C LEU A 180 -7.46 15.02 -15.17
N ILE A 181 -8.22 14.52 -16.14
CA ILE A 181 -8.31 15.10 -17.49
C ILE A 181 -9.26 16.31 -17.51
N GLY A 182 -10.45 16.21 -16.91
CA GLY A 182 -11.40 17.33 -16.90
C GLY A 182 -10.91 18.55 -16.11
N ARG A 183 -10.05 18.35 -15.12
CA ARG A 183 -9.33 19.44 -14.42
C ARG A 183 -8.07 19.93 -15.15
N GLY A 184 -7.79 19.43 -16.35
CA GLY A 184 -6.64 19.84 -17.16
C GLY A 184 -5.27 19.50 -16.53
N ARG A 185 -5.20 18.51 -15.63
CA ARG A 185 -3.93 18.07 -15.01
C ARG A 185 -3.11 17.20 -15.96
N TYR A 186 -3.81 16.42 -16.79
CA TYR A 186 -3.24 15.58 -17.83
C TYR A 186 -4.13 15.66 -19.08
N LYS A 187 -3.54 15.46 -20.26
CA LYS A 187 -4.25 15.53 -21.54
C LYS A 187 -5.16 14.32 -21.76
N ASP A 188 -4.66 13.13 -21.45
CA ASP A 188 -5.34 11.85 -21.64
C ASP A 188 -4.68 10.75 -20.77
N ALA A 189 -5.11 9.51 -20.94
CA ALA A 189 -4.52 8.36 -20.23
C ALA A 189 -3.06 8.10 -20.62
N ALA A 190 -2.64 8.39 -21.86
CA ALA A 190 -1.25 8.20 -22.27
C ALA A 190 -0.31 9.22 -21.60
N ASP A 191 -0.79 10.44 -21.38
CA ASP A 191 -0.11 11.48 -20.61
C ASP A 191 0.04 11.08 -19.14
N ILE A 192 -1.00 10.48 -18.53
CA ILE A 192 -0.90 9.91 -17.18
C ILE A 192 0.13 8.77 -17.12
N ALA A 193 0.12 7.86 -18.10
CA ALA A 193 1.09 6.77 -18.17
C ALA A 193 2.53 7.30 -18.28
N SER A 194 2.74 8.32 -19.11
CA SER A 194 4.04 8.99 -19.27
C SER A 194 4.49 9.64 -17.95
N ALA A 195 3.56 10.25 -17.22
CA ALA A 195 3.87 10.83 -15.91
C ALA A 195 4.28 9.78 -14.87
N LEU A 196 3.60 8.64 -14.85
CA LEU A 196 3.94 7.53 -13.97
C LEU A 196 5.27 6.88 -14.36
N GLN A 197 5.61 6.83 -15.64
CA GLN A 197 6.83 6.19 -16.12
C GLN A 197 8.06 7.10 -16.00
N PHE A 198 7.95 8.37 -16.36
CA PHE A 198 9.10 9.27 -16.50
C PHE A 198 9.20 10.34 -15.41
N GLY A 199 8.11 10.63 -14.68
CA GLY A 199 8.12 11.61 -13.61
C GLY A 199 8.64 12.98 -14.05
N GLU A 200 9.53 13.59 -13.26
CA GLU A 200 10.04 14.94 -13.53
C GLU A 200 10.90 15.05 -14.80
N ILE A 201 11.39 13.94 -15.37
CA ILE A 201 12.15 13.92 -16.63
C ILE A 201 11.34 14.52 -17.80
N MET A 202 10.01 14.45 -17.72
CA MET A 202 9.09 14.99 -18.72
C MET A 202 8.31 16.23 -18.24
N GLY A 203 8.77 16.88 -17.15
CA GLY A 203 8.17 18.13 -16.64
C GLY A 203 6.92 17.94 -15.78
N TYR A 204 6.66 16.73 -15.26
CA TYR A 204 5.57 16.49 -14.30
C TYR A 204 5.98 16.89 -12.88
N ASP A 205 6.05 18.20 -12.63
CA ASP A 205 6.42 18.74 -11.32
C ASP A 205 5.56 18.16 -10.20
N LYS A 206 6.20 17.78 -9.09
CA LYS A 206 5.57 17.31 -7.83
C LYS A 206 5.03 15.88 -7.82
N ILE A 207 5.07 15.14 -8.93
CA ILE A 207 4.82 13.69 -8.89
C ILE A 207 6.03 12.92 -8.36
N SER A 208 7.24 13.44 -8.61
CA SER A 208 8.51 12.79 -8.26
C SER A 208 9.11 13.29 -6.94
N SER A 209 8.36 14.12 -6.19
CA SER A 209 8.80 14.68 -4.91
C SER A 209 7.84 14.36 -3.76
N GLY A 210 8.33 14.51 -2.53
CA GLY A 210 7.61 14.06 -1.33
C GLY A 210 7.39 12.54 -1.31
N GLY A 211 6.38 12.08 -0.57
CA GLY A 211 6.03 10.65 -0.50
C GLY A 211 5.66 10.01 -1.84
N MET A 212 5.17 10.79 -2.81
CA MET A 212 4.80 10.29 -4.14
C MET A 212 6.02 9.96 -5.01
N GLY A 213 7.18 10.56 -4.77
CA GLY A 213 8.39 10.31 -5.58
C GLY A 213 8.88 8.87 -5.52
N GLN A 214 8.88 8.26 -4.33
CA GLN A 214 9.22 6.85 -4.18
C GLN A 214 8.15 5.94 -4.81
N VAL A 215 6.87 6.33 -4.74
CA VAL A 215 5.78 5.60 -5.39
C VAL A 215 5.96 5.60 -6.90
N GLN A 216 6.16 6.77 -7.50
CA GLN A 216 6.38 6.92 -8.94
C GLN A 216 7.62 6.13 -9.40
N THR A 217 8.73 6.21 -8.65
CA THR A 217 9.96 5.47 -8.97
C THR A 217 9.77 3.95 -8.95
N ASN A 218 8.86 3.42 -8.13
CA ASN A 218 8.55 1.99 -8.13
C ASN A 218 7.53 1.63 -9.21
N VAL A 219 6.54 2.48 -9.47
CA VAL A 219 5.56 2.30 -10.56
C VAL A 219 6.26 2.30 -11.92
N SER A 220 7.30 3.12 -12.12
CA SER A 220 8.05 3.17 -13.39
C SER A 220 8.81 1.87 -13.72
N LYS A 221 8.98 0.97 -12.74
CA LYS A 221 9.60 -0.35 -12.94
C LYS A 221 8.59 -1.42 -13.36
N LEU A 222 7.29 -1.12 -13.36
CA LEU A 222 6.26 -2.05 -13.80
C LEU A 222 6.34 -2.27 -15.32
N PRO A 223 5.83 -3.41 -15.83
CA PRO A 223 5.62 -3.59 -17.26
C PRO A 223 4.79 -2.43 -17.84
N GLU A 224 5.11 -2.00 -19.05
CA GLU A 224 4.41 -0.89 -19.71
C GLU A 224 2.90 -1.14 -19.81
N SER A 225 2.48 -2.39 -19.99
CA SER A 225 1.07 -2.80 -20.00
C SER A 225 0.36 -2.51 -18.67
N ASP A 226 1.04 -2.69 -17.54
CA ASP A 226 0.48 -2.42 -16.21
C ASP A 226 0.41 -0.90 -15.95
N ILE A 227 1.42 -0.14 -16.37
CA ILE A 227 1.40 1.34 -16.28
C ILE A 227 0.24 1.90 -17.10
N LYS A 228 0.03 1.40 -18.34
CA LYS A 228 -1.10 1.78 -19.19
C LYS A 228 -2.44 1.42 -18.56
N SER A 229 -2.55 0.24 -17.98
CA SER A 229 -3.78 -0.20 -17.28
C SER A 229 -4.09 0.71 -16.08
N ILE A 230 -3.08 1.01 -15.25
CA ILE A 230 -3.21 1.97 -14.14
C ILE A 230 -3.69 3.33 -14.66
N ALA A 231 -3.08 3.84 -15.72
CA ALA A 231 -3.42 5.13 -16.29
C ALA A 231 -4.85 5.18 -16.87
N GLU A 232 -5.29 4.11 -17.56
CA GLU A 232 -6.67 3.97 -18.05
C GLU A 232 -7.68 4.03 -16.89
N TYR A 233 -7.42 3.29 -15.80
CA TYR A 233 -8.28 3.34 -14.62
C TYR A 233 -8.29 4.73 -13.99
N LEU A 234 -7.13 5.36 -13.79
CA LEU A 234 -7.04 6.71 -13.20
C LEU A 234 -7.74 7.77 -14.06
N ALA A 235 -7.65 7.67 -15.40
CA ALA A 235 -8.34 8.56 -16.32
C ALA A 235 -9.88 8.45 -16.22
N SER A 236 -10.38 7.29 -15.80
CA SER A 236 -11.83 7.03 -15.66
C SER A 236 -12.44 7.62 -14.39
N LEU A 237 -11.64 7.93 -13.37
CA LEU A 237 -12.12 8.43 -12.08
C LEU A 237 -12.76 9.83 -12.23
N LYS A 238 -13.94 10.02 -11.64
CA LYS A 238 -14.74 11.26 -11.68
C LYS A 238 -14.96 11.86 -10.30
#